data_AF-A0A3B3ZNZ7-F1
#
_entry.id   AF-A0A3B3ZNZ7-F1
#
_cell.length_a   1.000
_cell.length_b   1.000
_cell.length_c   1.000
_cell.angle_alpha   90.00
_cell.angle_beta   90.00
_cell.angle_gamma   90.00
#
_symmetry.space_group_name_H-M   'P 1'
#
loop_
_entity.id
_entity.type
_entity.pdbx_description
1 polymer ?
#
loop_
_entity_poly.entity_id
_entity_poly.type
_entity_poly.pdbx_seq_one_letter_code
_entity_poly.pdbx_strand_id
1 'polypeptide(L)' 'MRAWAWSVAVLVCGCWFDSSLCFPNGSVSLSCGSMLPVHEPYTANTSSPPYTLSTSADTYRLGNSITGQLYHICP' A
#
# COMPACT_ATOMS: atom_id res chain seq x y z
N MET A 1 -33.14 -26.75 -18.23
CA MET A 1 -32.01 -25.97 -18.78
C MET A 1 -31.99 -24.54 -18.22
N ARG A 2 -32.00 -24.35 -16.89
CA ARG A 2 -32.00 -22.99 -16.30
C ARG A 2 -30.96 -22.83 -15.19
N ALA A 3 -30.74 -23.84 -14.36
CA ALA A 3 -29.82 -23.78 -13.21
C ALA A 3 -28.37 -23.44 -13.59
N TRP A 4 -27.85 -23.98 -14.68
CA TRP A 4 -26.47 -23.74 -15.12
C TRP A 4 -26.20 -22.27 -15.47
N ALA A 5 -27.19 -21.56 -16.03
CA ALA A 5 -27.06 -20.14 -16.38
C ALA A 5 -26.94 -19.26 -15.12
N TRP A 6 -27.63 -19.62 -14.03
CA TRP A 6 -27.50 -18.93 -12.74
C TRP A 6 -26.14 -19.17 -12.11
N SER A 7 -25.63 -20.41 -12.18
CA SER A 7 -24.29 -20.74 -11.68
C SER A 7 -23.19 -19.98 -12.43
N VAL A 8 -23.29 -19.87 -13.76
CA VAL A 8 -22.36 -19.09 -14.58
C VAL A 8 -22.47 -17.59 -14.28
N ALA A 9 -23.68 -17.06 -14.11
CA ALA A 9 -23.87 -15.65 -13.76
C ALA A 9 -23.26 -15.30 -12.40
N VAL A 10 -23.38 -16.18 -11.38
CA VAL A 10 -22.77 -15.98 -10.05
C VAL A 10 -21.24 -16.03 -10.13
N LEU A 11 -20.68 -16.98 -10.87
CA LEU A 11 -19.23 -17.09 -11.07
C LEU A 11 -18.66 -15.86 -11.79
N VAL A 12 -19.30 -15.42 -12.88
CA VAL A 12 -18.89 -14.21 -13.62
C VAL A 12 -19.00 -12.97 -12.73
N CYS A 13 -20.05 -12.84 -11.92
CA CYS A 13 -20.20 -11.70 -11.01
C CYS A 13 -19.07 -11.69 -9.95
N GLY A 14 -18.73 -12.85 -9.37
CA GLY A 14 -17.64 -12.97 -8.38
C GLY A 14 -16.26 -12.60 -8.91
N CYS A 15 -15.95 -12.92 -10.17
CA CYS A 15 -14.66 -12.60 -10.79
C CYS A 15 -14.47 -11.09 -11.09
N TRP A 16 -15.54 -10.30 -11.06
CA TRP A 16 -15.46 -8.84 -11.26
C TRP A 16 -15.21 -8.11 -9.94
N PHE A 17 -15.32 -8.81 -8.81
CA PHE A 17 -14.99 -8.33 -7.47
C PHE A 17 -13.58 -8.74 -7.03
N ASP A 18 -12.65 -8.93 -7.98
CA ASP A 18 -11.21 -8.77 -7.71
C ASP A 18 -10.88 -7.28 -7.52
N SER A 19 -11.65 -6.63 -6.65
CA SER A 19 -11.22 -5.43 -5.97
C SER A 19 -10.13 -5.90 -5.03
N SER A 20 -8.90 -5.93 -5.52
CA SER A 20 -7.72 -5.92 -4.66
C SER A 20 -8.04 -5.00 -3.50
N LEU A 21 -8.01 -5.53 -2.27
CA LEU A 21 -8.21 -4.77 -1.03
C LEU A 21 -7.06 -3.79 -0.80
N CYS A 22 -6.60 -3.11 -1.86
CA CYS A 22 -5.83 -1.90 -1.80
C CYS A 22 -6.66 -0.92 -1.00
N PHE A 23 -6.33 -0.80 0.29
CA PHE A 23 -6.92 0.14 1.25
C PHE A 23 -7.29 1.46 0.54
N PRO A 24 -8.55 1.62 0.11
CA PRO A 24 -8.87 2.61 -0.92
C PRO A 24 -8.85 4.04 -0.37
N ASN A 25 -8.61 4.19 0.94
CA ASN A 25 -8.76 5.44 1.68
C ASN A 25 -7.56 5.72 2.61
N GLY A 26 -6.37 5.19 2.33
CA GLY A 26 -5.20 5.42 3.20
C GLY A 26 -5.33 4.81 4.60
N SER A 27 -6.28 3.88 4.79
CA SER A 27 -6.52 3.14 6.04
C SER A 27 -5.46 2.07 6.33
N VAL A 28 -4.22 2.30 5.90
CA VAL A 28 -3.06 1.45 6.24
C VAL A 28 -2.57 1.69 7.68
N SER A 29 -3.07 2.74 8.34
CA SER A 29 -2.64 3.13 9.68
C SER A 29 -2.78 2.02 10.74
N LEU A 30 -3.80 1.16 10.66
CA LEU A 30 -4.03 0.10 11.65
C LEU A 30 -3.21 -1.16 11.37
N SER A 31 -3.09 -1.58 10.12
CA SER A 31 -2.30 -2.77 9.75
C SER A 31 -0.79 -2.51 9.79
N CYS A 32 -0.35 -1.28 9.51
CA CYS A 32 1.08 -0.91 9.62
C CYS A 32 1.50 -0.60 11.06
N GLY A 33 0.56 -0.27 11.96
CA GLY A 33 0.87 0.04 13.36
C GLY A 33 1.49 -1.14 14.12
N SER A 34 1.07 -2.37 13.82
CA SER A 34 1.67 -3.60 14.37
C SER A 34 2.95 -4.04 13.64
N MET A 35 3.25 -3.43 12.49
CA MET A 35 4.47 -3.68 11.71
C MET A 35 5.62 -2.74 12.09
N LEU A 36 5.37 -1.75 12.95
CA LEU A 36 6.43 -0.93 13.51
C LEU A 36 7.32 -1.83 14.38
N PRO A 37 8.59 -2.06 14.00
CA PRO A 37 9.49 -2.83 14.85
C PRO A 37 9.62 -2.12 16.19
N VAL A 38 9.28 -2.83 17.27
CA VAL A 38 9.47 -2.36 18.64
C VAL A 38 10.96 -2.37 18.92
N HIS A 39 11.61 -1.22 18.80
CA HIS A 39 13.03 -1.05 19.08
C HIS A 39 13.25 -0.63 20.54
N GLU A 40 12.95 -1.48 21.52
CA GLU A 40 13.30 -1.17 22.92
C GLU A 40 14.82 -1.18 23.11
N PRO A 41 15.41 -0.22 23.88
CA PRO A 41 14.79 0.87 24.65
C PRO A 41 14.68 2.21 23.89
N TYR A 42 14.82 2.20 22.56
CA TYR A 42 14.90 3.39 21.71
C TYR A 42 13.52 3.93 21.34
N THR A 43 13.36 5.24 21.48
CA THR A 43 12.17 5.96 21.04
C THR A 43 12.34 6.46 19.60
N ALA A 44 11.22 6.65 18.90
CA ALA A 44 11.22 7.25 17.57
C ALA A 44 11.87 8.64 17.62
N ASN A 45 12.84 8.88 16.73
CA ASN A 45 13.47 10.19 16.60
C ASN A 45 12.49 11.17 15.93
N THR A 46 12.22 12.30 16.57
CA THR A 46 11.33 13.36 16.07
C THR A 46 12.09 14.59 15.55
N SER A 47 13.42 14.59 15.61
CA SER A 47 14.25 15.64 15.02
C SER A 47 14.20 15.60 13.48
N SER A 48 14.51 16.74 12.84
CA SER A 48 14.61 16.80 11.38
C SER A 48 15.69 15.83 10.91
N PRO A 49 15.37 14.87 10.01
CA PRO A 49 16.35 13.91 9.55
C PRO A 49 17.42 14.61 8.69
N PRO A 50 18.68 14.15 8.71
CA PRO A 50 19.74 14.65 7.82
C PRO A 50 19.63 14.04 6.42
N TYR A 51 18.45 13.58 6.02
CA TYR A 51 18.21 12.96 4.72
C TYR A 51 16.85 13.36 4.18
N THR A 52 16.75 13.41 2.86
CA THR A 52 15.51 13.66 2.13
C THR A 52 15.17 12.45 1.27
N LEU A 53 13.90 12.09 1.23
CA LEU A 53 13.37 11.08 0.33
C LEU A 53 12.70 11.75 -0.86
N SER A 54 13.03 11.31 -2.06
CA SER A 54 12.34 11.71 -3.29
C SER A 54 11.80 10.47 -3.99
N THR A 55 10.66 10.63 -4.65
CA THR A 55 10.04 9.55 -5.42
C THR A 55 9.85 9.99 -6.85
N SER A 56 9.92 9.04 -7.79
CA SER A 56 9.73 9.33 -9.21
C SER A 56 8.28 9.65 -9.58
N ALA A 57 7.31 9.45 -8.68
CA ALA A 57 5.91 9.71 -8.93
C ALA A 57 5.13 9.86 -7.62
N ASP A 58 4.22 10.84 -7.59
CA ASP A 58 3.35 11.10 -6.42
C ASP A 58 2.03 10.31 -6.47
N THR A 59 1.81 9.52 -7.54
CA THR A 59 0.60 8.70 -7.71
C THR A 59 0.98 7.27 -8.10
N TYR A 60 0.28 6.31 -7.51
CA TYR A 60 0.44 4.89 -7.80
C TYR A 60 -0.57 4.41 -8.85
N ARG A 61 -0.10 3.62 -9.81
CA ARG A 61 -0.92 2.90 -10.78
C ARG A 61 -0.41 1.47 -10.89
N LEU A 62 -1.33 0.50 -10.92
CA LEU A 62 -0.97 -0.90 -11.07
C LEU A 62 -0.15 -1.11 -12.35
N GLY A 63 0.93 -1.89 -12.25
CA GLY A 63 1.85 -2.18 -13.34
C GLY A 63 2.97 -1.15 -13.54
N ASN A 64 2.90 0.01 -12.86
CA ASN A 64 3.97 0.99 -12.90
C ASN A 64 5.01 0.73 -11.81
N SER A 65 6.28 1.01 -12.11
CA SER A 65 7.37 1.04 -11.13
C SER A 65 7.55 2.47 -10.60
N ILE A 66 7.61 2.62 -9.27
CA ILE A 66 7.98 3.86 -8.61
C ILE A 66 9.36 3.67 -8.00
N THR A 67 10.30 4.55 -8.32
CA THR A 67 11.65 4.53 -7.75
C THR A 67 11.73 5.54 -6.60
N GLY A 68 12.22 5.08 -5.45
CA GLY A 68 12.56 5.93 -4.31
C GLY A 68 14.05 6.19 -4.25
N GLN A 69 14.44 7.44 -3.99
CA GLN A 69 15.82 7.85 -3.83
C GLN A 69 16.01 8.54 -2.47
N LEU A 70 17.05 8.11 -1.76
CA LEU A 70 17.47 8.67 -0.47
C LEU A 70 18.68 9.57 -0.70
N TYR A 71 18.56 10.82 -0.27
CA TYR A 71 19.61 11.82 -0.35
C TYR A 71 20.07 12.21 1.04
N HIS A 72 21.38 12.28 1.27
CA HIS A 72 21.91 12.91 2.48
C HIS A 72 21.92 14.42 2.31
N ILE A 73 21.40 15.15 3.30
CA ILE A 73 21.43 16.60 3.33
C ILE A 73 22.83 16.97 3.82
N CYS A 74 23.66 17.51 2.92
CA CYS A 74 24.94 18.11 3.33
C CYS A 74 24.61 19.34 4.21
N PRO A 75 25.18 19.45 5.43
CA PRO A 75 24.89 20.56 6.33
C PRO A 75 25.35 21.91 5.77
#